data_AF-A0AAT9L477-F1
#
_entry.id   AF-A0AAT9L477-F1
#
_cell.length_a   1.000
_cell.length_b   1.000
_cell.length_c   1.000
_cell.angle_alpha   90.00
_cell.angle_beta   90.00
_cell.angle_gamma   90.00
#
_symmetry.space_group_name_H-M   'P 1'
#
loop_
_entity.id
_entity.type
_entity.pdbx_description
1 polymer ?
#
loop_
_entity_poly.entity_id
_entity_poly.type
_entity_poly.pdbx_seq_one_letter_code
_entity_poly.pdbx_strand_id
1 'polypeptide(L)'
;MLSDRSTATVRATLPAVGAAIGDIAGLFYEKLFEAHPELLRDLFNRGNQASGDQRTALAGSIAAFATALVEHPGTRPDVMLDRIAHKHASLG
;
A
#
# COMPACT_ATOMS: atom_id res chain seq x y z
N MET A 1 -10.04 5.02 -13.41
CA MET A 1 -9.48 6.36 -13.15
C MET A 1 -10.31 7.01 -12.05
N LEU A 2 -9.73 7.92 -11.27
CA LEU A 2 -10.48 8.61 -10.21
C LEU A 2 -11.55 9.53 -10.83
N SER A 3 -12.68 9.70 -10.15
CA SER A 3 -13.62 10.77 -10.47
C SER A 3 -13.03 12.12 -10.03
N ASP A 4 -13.51 13.23 -10.60
CA ASP A 4 -13.04 14.58 -10.24
C ASP A 4 -13.17 14.84 -8.73
N ARG A 5 -14.27 14.38 -8.13
CA ARG A 5 -14.48 14.46 -6.67
C ARG A 5 -13.41 13.70 -5.90
N SER A 6 -13.11 12.46 -6.28
CA SER A 6 -12.07 11.66 -5.60
C SER A 6 -10.68 12.25 -5.81
N THR A 7 -10.38 12.76 -7.02
CA THR A 7 -9.11 13.43 -7.33
C THR A 7 -8.90 14.64 -6.42
N ALA A 8 -9.93 15.48 -6.24
CA ALA A 8 -9.87 16.64 -5.37
C ALA A 8 -9.59 16.25 -3.91
N THR A 9 -10.31 15.25 -3.39
CA THR A 9 -10.11 14.75 -2.02
C THR A 9 -8.71 14.19 -1.83
N VAL A 10 -8.29 13.26 -2.70
CA VAL A 10 -6.97 12.60 -2.59
C VAL A 10 -5.86 13.64 -2.65
N ARG A 11 -5.92 14.59 -3.59
CA ARG A 11 -4.94 15.68 -3.70
C ARG A 11 -4.85 16.50 -2.42
N ALA A 12 -5.99 16.88 -1.83
CA ALA A 12 -6.03 17.70 -0.63
C ALA A 12 -5.48 16.96 0.60
N THR A 13 -5.70 15.65 0.71
CA THR A 13 -5.30 14.86 1.88
C THR A 13 -3.93 14.19 1.74
N LEU A 14 -3.38 14.09 0.53
CA LEU A 14 -2.15 13.35 0.25
C LEU A 14 -0.96 13.80 1.11
N PRO A 15 -0.70 15.09 1.38
CA PRO A 15 0.41 15.49 2.25
C PRO A 15 0.27 14.94 3.68
N ALA A 16 -0.94 15.01 4.25
CA ALA A 16 -1.19 14.54 5.62
C ALA A 16 -1.15 13.01 5.71
N VAL A 17 -1.80 12.31 4.77
CA VAL A 17 -1.82 10.84 4.73
C VAL A 17 -0.43 10.29 4.40
N GLY A 18 0.29 10.91 3.47
CA GLY A 18 1.65 10.54 3.09
C GLY A 18 2.64 10.72 4.23
N ALA A 19 2.51 11.77 5.04
CA ALA A 19 3.33 11.96 6.24
C ALA A 19 3.08 10.88 7.30
N ALA A 20 1.84 10.36 7.39
CA ALA A 20 1.44 9.36 8.37
C ALA A 20 1.47 7.91 7.85
N ILE A 21 1.84 7.68 6.58
CA ILE A 21 1.60 6.38 5.90
C ILE A 21 2.38 5.22 6.55
N GLY A 22 3.54 5.50 7.13
CA GLY A 22 4.33 4.51 7.87
C GLY A 22 3.62 4.04 9.14
N ASP A 23 3.07 4.97 9.92
CA ASP A 23 2.32 4.68 11.15
C ASP A 23 1.02 3.95 10.82
N ILE A 24 0.31 4.39 9.78
CA ILE A 24 -0.90 3.73 9.28
C ILE A 24 -0.59 2.29 8.88
N ALA A 25 0.49 2.04 8.15
CA ALA A 25 0.87 0.68 7.74
C ALA A 25 1.26 -0.21 8.93
N GLY A 26 1.91 0.36 9.95
CA GLY A 26 2.19 -0.35 11.20
C GLY A 26 0.91 -0.79 11.92
N LEU A 27 0.01 0.17 12.18
CA LEU A 27 -1.26 -0.09 12.84
C LEU A 27 -2.16 -1.04 12.04
N PHE A 28 -2.10 -0.96 10.70
CA PHE A 28 -2.80 -1.89 9.81
C PHE A 28 -2.35 -3.34 10.06
N TYR A 29 -1.04 -3.62 10.05
CA TYR A 29 -0.56 -4.99 10.25
C TYR A 29 -0.81 -5.51 11.67
N GLU A 30 -0.70 -4.66 12.68
CA GLU A 30 -1.05 -5.01 14.05
C GLU A 30 -2.51 -5.49 14.13
N LYS A 31 -3.45 -4.64 13.67
CA LYS A 31 -4.89 -4.95 13.68
C LYS A 31 -5.23 -6.15 12.80
N LEU A 32 -4.59 -6.27 11.64
CA LEU A 32 -4.83 -7.37 10.71
C LEU A 32 -4.48 -8.70 11.36
N PHE A 33 -3.32 -8.82 12.01
CA PHE A 33 -2.87 -10.09 12.58
C PHE A 33 -3.49 -10.39 13.94
N GLU A 34 -3.97 -9.38 14.67
CA GLU A 34 -4.83 -9.59 15.84
C GLU A 34 -6.19 -10.21 15.43
N ALA A 35 -6.83 -9.65 14.40
CA ALA A 35 -8.12 -10.14 13.93
C ALA A 35 -8.03 -11.44 13.11
N HIS A 36 -6.94 -11.61 12.36
CA HIS A 36 -6.72 -12.69 11.39
C HIS A 36 -5.31 -13.31 11.55
N PRO A 37 -5.04 -13.99 12.66
CA PRO A 37 -3.72 -14.59 12.93
C PRO A 37 -3.33 -15.66 11.90
N GLU A 38 -4.29 -16.30 11.22
CA GLU A 38 -4.07 -17.23 10.11
C GLU A 38 -3.28 -16.60 8.97
N LEU A 39 -3.47 -15.29 8.69
CA LEU A 39 -2.76 -14.62 7.61
C LEU A 39 -1.25 -14.53 7.91
N LEU A 40 -0.87 -14.30 9.17
CA LEU A 40 0.54 -14.27 9.58
C LEU A 40 1.19 -15.67 9.57
N ARG A 41 0.39 -16.73 9.72
CA ARG A 41 0.87 -18.10 9.70
C ARG A 41 1.00 -18.64 8.29
N ASP A 42 0.01 -18.36 7.45
CA ASP A 42 -0.21 -19.12 6.22
C ASP A 42 0.07 -18.31 4.94
N LEU A 43 0.09 -16.97 5.01
CA LEU A 43 0.24 -16.10 3.82
C LEU A 43 1.42 -15.13 3.91
N PHE A 44 1.55 -14.38 5.01
CA PHE A 44 2.56 -13.34 5.14
C PHE A 44 3.91 -13.90 5.61
N ASN A 45 4.99 -13.43 4.99
CA ASN A 45 6.34 -13.80 5.39
C ASN A 45 6.74 -13.13 6.71
N ARG A 46 6.94 -13.93 7.77
CA ARG A 46 7.30 -13.45 9.12
C ARG A 46 8.66 -12.73 9.18
N GLY A 47 9.62 -13.12 8.34
CA GLY A 47 10.91 -12.44 8.26
C GLY A 47 10.77 -11.01 7.76
N ASN A 48 10.01 -10.81 6.68
CA ASN A 48 9.71 -9.47 6.15
C ASN A 48 8.85 -8.62 7.11
N GLN A 49 8.04 -9.26 7.95
CA GLN A 49 7.30 -8.58 9.01
C GLN A 49 8.26 -8.12 10.12
N ALA A 50 9.13 -9.01 10.58
CA ALA A 50 10.10 -8.71 11.64
C ALA A 50 11.12 -7.63 11.21
N SER A 51 11.56 -7.62 9.95
CA SER A 51 12.45 -6.56 9.43
C SER A 51 11.72 -5.23 9.19
N GLY A 52 10.39 -5.26 9.07
CA GLY A 52 9.60 -4.10 8.69
C GLY A 52 9.63 -3.78 7.18
N ASP A 53 10.20 -4.65 6.36
CA ASP A 53 10.21 -4.46 4.90
C ASP A 53 8.81 -4.53 4.32
N GLN A 54 7.94 -5.38 4.87
CA GLN A 54 6.57 -5.53 4.38
C GLN A 54 5.74 -4.25 4.60
N ARG A 55 5.80 -3.65 5.80
CA ARG A 55 5.12 -2.37 6.10
C ARG A 55 5.65 -1.25 5.21
N THR A 56 6.96 -1.21 4.95
CA THR A 56 7.61 -0.20 4.12
C THR A 56 7.18 -0.33 2.67
N ALA A 57 7.12 -1.57 2.15
CA ALA A 57 6.68 -1.85 0.80
C ALA A 57 5.20 -1.47 0.58
N LEU A 58 4.32 -1.82 1.54
CA LEU A 58 2.90 -1.44 1.47
C LEU A 58 2.74 0.08 1.49
N ALA A 59 3.32 0.74 2.49
CA ALA A 59 3.25 2.19 2.64
C ALA A 59 3.77 2.93 1.40
N GLY A 60 4.95 2.52 0.90
CA GLY A 60 5.57 3.10 -0.28
C GLY A 60 4.73 2.93 -1.55
N SER A 61 4.15 1.74 -1.76
CA SER A 61 3.32 1.49 -2.95
C SER A 61 2.03 2.32 -2.97
N ILE A 62 1.36 2.48 -1.82
CA ILE A 62 0.16 3.32 -1.70
C ILE A 62 0.50 4.79 -1.95
N ALA A 63 1.55 5.30 -1.29
CA ALA A 63 1.99 6.68 -1.46
C ALA A 63 2.37 6.98 -2.92
N ALA A 64 3.22 6.13 -3.53
CA ALA A 64 3.64 6.28 -4.91
C ALA A 64 2.46 6.23 -5.89
N PHE A 65 1.52 5.31 -5.69
CA PHE A 65 0.34 5.20 -6.55
C PHE A 65 -0.59 6.42 -6.42
N ALA A 66 -0.85 6.88 -5.20
CA ALA A 66 -1.69 8.05 -4.95
C ALA A 66 -1.08 9.32 -5.56
N THR A 67 0.24 9.51 -5.42
CA THR A 67 0.97 10.61 -6.08
C THR A 67 0.84 10.52 -7.59
N ALA A 68 1.08 9.34 -8.18
CA ALA A 68 0.98 9.16 -9.63
C ALA A 68 -0.43 9.47 -10.17
N LEU A 69 -1.50 9.04 -9.48
CA LEU A 69 -2.88 9.33 -9.88
C LEU A 69 -3.21 10.83 -9.87
N VAL A 70 -2.58 11.60 -9.00
CA VAL A 70 -2.84 13.02 -8.79
C VAL A 70 -1.96 13.88 -9.70
N GLU A 71 -0.69 13.54 -9.87
CA GLU A 71 0.27 14.33 -10.66
C GLU A 71 0.28 13.94 -12.14
N HIS A 72 0.01 12.66 -12.43
CA HIS A 72 0.03 12.10 -13.78
C HIS A 72 -1.23 11.27 -14.04
N PRO A 73 -2.43 11.90 -14.05
CA PRO A 73 -3.70 11.17 -14.16
C PRO A 73 -3.83 10.34 -15.44
N GLY A 74 -3.08 10.63 -16.51
CA GLY A 74 -3.05 9.83 -17.74
C GLY A 74 -2.09 8.62 -17.71
N THR A 75 -1.28 8.49 -16.66
CA THR A 75 -0.19 7.52 -16.58
C THR A 75 -0.43 6.55 -15.43
N ARG A 76 -0.30 5.26 -15.71
CA ARG A 76 -0.32 4.22 -14.69
C ARG A 76 1.13 3.82 -14.38
N PRO A 77 1.50 3.61 -13.10
CA PRO A 77 2.82 3.12 -12.74
C PRO A 77 2.93 1.61 -13.00
N ASP A 78 2.84 1.21 -14.27
CA ASP A 78 2.66 -0.19 -14.69
C ASP A 78 3.78 -1.11 -14.20
N VAL A 79 5.04 -0.66 -14.22
CA VAL A 79 6.18 -1.44 -13.69
C VAL A 79 5.99 -1.83 -12.22
N MET A 80 5.46 -0.90 -11.40
CA MET A 80 5.17 -1.18 -10.00
C MET A 80 4.00 -2.15 -9.87
N LEU A 81 2.94 -1.92 -10.64
CA LEU A 81 1.73 -2.75 -10.64
C LEU A 81 2.05 -4.19 -11.05
N ASP A 82 2.81 -4.39 -12.12
CA ASP A 82 3.18 -5.71 -12.64
C ASP A 82 3.98 -6.50 -11.60
N ARG A 83 4.96 -5.87 -10.96
CA ARG A 83 5.76 -6.51 -9.90
C ARG A 83 4.88 -6.96 -8.73
N ILE A 84 3.96 -6.09 -8.29
CA ILE A 84 3.03 -6.39 -7.20
C ILE A 84 2.06 -7.49 -7.61
N ALA A 85 1.51 -7.42 -8.82
CA ALA A 85 0.57 -8.39 -9.36
C ALA A 85 1.19 -9.79 -9.48
N HIS A 86 2.41 -9.90 -10.01
CA HIS A 86 3.13 -11.17 -10.05
C HIS A 86 3.41 -11.72 -8.64
N LYS A 87 3.76 -10.85 -7.69
CA LYS A 87 3.96 -11.27 -6.29
C LYS A 87 2.66 -11.78 -5.67
N HIS A 88 1.53 -11.10 -5.88
CA HIS A 88 0.23 -11.58 -5.40
C HIS A 88 -0.15 -12.91 -6.05
N ALA A 89 -0.05 -13.03 -7.37
CA ALA A 89 -0.35 -14.28 -8.08
C ALA A 89 0.51 -15.47 -7.61
N SER A 90 1.76 -15.23 -7.22
CA SER A 90 2.64 -16.29 -6.67
C SER A 90 2.22 -16.81 -5.29
N LEU A 91 1.40 -16.05 -4.56
CA LEU A 91 0.96 -16.39 -3.21
C LEU A 91 -0.38 -17.16 -3.20
N GLY A 92 -1.06 -17.26 -4.35
CA GLY A 92 -2.40 -17.86 -4.50
C GLY A 92 -3.51 -16.84 -4.32
#